data_AF-A0A352WYU7-F1
#
_entry.id   AF-A0A352WYU7-F1
#
_cell.length_a   1.000
_cell.length_b   1.000
_cell.length_c   1.000
_cell.angle_alpha   90.00
_cell.angle_beta   90.00
_cell.angle_gamma   90.00
#
_symmetry.space_group_name_H-M   'P 1'
#
loop_
_entity.id
_entity.type
_entity.pdbx_description
1 polymer ?
#
loop_
_entity_poly.entity_id
_entity_poly.type
_entity_poly.pdbx_seq_one_letter_code
_entity_poly.pdbx_strand_id
1 'polypeptide(L)'
;PTTAPEPTEAVGGEGYYVVGSMSDWTVSAANKLSKNDAAETDEYTISMDLTTTSEFKVVYSEDGVTAKDWFPDGSDNNYGLNGEIEADGKYDIYFRPKYDGGDDWFYNVIYVTIHADQPTEPPVVIYGDADGDGVVTVKDVTLIQRYLIHTSELGVAEEVCDVDGDGFITAKDTTFLQRYITHLPIPENVHIGKQ
;
A
#
# COMPACT_ATOMS: atom_id res chain seq x y z
N PRO A 1 -30.00 19.21 13.94
CA PRO A 1 -28.70 19.29 13.25
C PRO A 1 -27.61 18.64 14.10
N THR A 2 -27.35 17.36 13.83
CA THR A 2 -26.17 16.67 14.36
C THR A 2 -24.95 17.25 13.65
N THR A 3 -24.00 17.77 14.42
CA THR A 3 -22.69 18.17 13.91
C THR A 3 -22.03 16.96 13.26
N ALA A 4 -21.30 17.17 12.15
CA ALA A 4 -20.50 16.13 11.54
C ALA A 4 -19.65 15.42 12.62
N PRO A 5 -19.64 14.08 12.69
CA PRO A 5 -18.77 13.39 13.63
C PRO A 5 -17.32 13.79 13.34
N GLU A 6 -16.57 14.12 14.39
CA GLU A 6 -15.14 14.32 14.28
C GLU A 6 -14.51 13.07 13.63
N PRO A 7 -13.64 13.23 12.64
CA PRO A 7 -13.16 12.12 11.81
C PRO A 7 -12.10 11.29 12.54
N THR A 8 -12.46 10.64 13.63
CA THR A 8 -11.56 9.76 14.39
C THR A 8 -12.37 8.64 15.06
N GLU A 9 -12.17 7.43 14.54
CA GLU A 9 -12.61 6.13 15.07
C GLU A 9 -14.11 5.94 15.33
N ALA A 10 -14.52 4.67 15.43
CA ALA A 10 -15.91 4.27 15.63
C ALA A 10 -16.53 5.03 16.81
N VAL A 11 -17.43 5.97 16.53
CA VAL A 11 -18.18 6.66 17.56
C VAL A 11 -19.22 5.67 18.10
N GLY A 12 -19.02 5.20 19.33
CA GLY A 12 -20.08 4.55 20.10
C GLY A 12 -20.45 3.11 19.72
N GLY A 13 -19.63 2.40 18.95
CA GLY A 13 -19.85 0.97 18.64
C GLY A 13 -20.75 0.68 17.43
N GLU A 14 -20.94 1.66 16.53
CA GLU A 14 -21.84 1.57 15.36
C GLU A 14 -21.11 1.62 13.99
N GLY A 15 -19.97 0.92 13.86
CA GLY A 15 -19.28 0.74 12.58
C GLY A 15 -18.23 1.79 12.21
N TYR A 16 -17.63 1.63 11.02
CA TYR A 16 -16.58 2.51 10.48
C TYR A 16 -17.18 3.69 9.71
N TYR A 17 -16.54 4.86 9.77
CA TYR A 17 -16.93 6.05 9.00
C TYR A 17 -15.82 6.44 8.02
N VAL A 18 -16.16 6.50 6.73
CA VAL A 18 -15.29 7.01 5.65
C VAL A 18 -15.74 8.43 5.33
N VAL A 19 -14.86 9.44 5.49
CA VAL A 19 -15.27 10.87 5.47
C VAL A 19 -14.57 11.64 4.36
N GLY A 20 -15.32 12.34 3.51
CA GLY A 20 -14.76 13.30 2.55
C GLY A 20 -15.55 14.60 2.49
N SER A 21 -14.92 15.70 2.07
CA SER A 21 -15.63 16.89 1.59
C SER A 21 -15.49 17.04 0.08
N MET A 22 -16.51 17.60 -0.56
CA MET A 22 -16.48 17.90 -1.99
C MET A 22 -16.83 19.35 -2.27
N SER A 23 -16.27 19.89 -3.34
CA SER A 23 -16.63 21.19 -3.92
C SER A 23 -16.70 21.03 -5.43
N ASP A 24 -17.76 21.52 -6.06
CA ASP A 24 -18.00 21.41 -7.51
C ASP A 24 -17.79 19.99 -8.06
N TRP A 25 -18.41 18.99 -7.40
CA TRP A 25 -18.33 17.56 -7.77
C TRP A 25 -16.92 16.95 -7.74
N THR A 26 -15.97 17.65 -7.13
CA THR A 26 -14.59 17.20 -6.94
C THR A 26 -14.33 17.02 -5.44
N VAL A 27 -13.62 15.96 -5.03
CA VAL A 27 -13.24 15.81 -3.62
C VAL A 27 -12.26 16.91 -3.24
N SER A 28 -12.73 17.82 -2.37
CA SER A 28 -11.96 18.96 -1.84
C SER A 28 -11.14 18.58 -0.62
N ALA A 29 -11.59 17.57 0.14
CA ALA A 29 -10.80 16.93 1.20
C ALA A 29 -11.14 15.44 1.29
N ALA A 30 -10.13 14.58 1.17
CA ALA A 30 -10.28 13.13 1.11
C ALA A 30 -9.81 12.50 2.43
N ASN A 31 -10.50 12.76 3.55
CA ASN A 31 -10.02 12.26 4.83
C ASN A 31 -10.06 10.72 4.85
N LYS A 32 -8.88 10.09 5.03
CA LYS A 32 -8.66 8.64 4.92
C LYS A 32 -8.87 8.04 3.53
N LEU A 33 -9.25 8.85 2.53
CA LEU A 33 -9.42 8.45 1.14
C LEU A 33 -8.18 8.88 0.33
N SER A 34 -7.73 8.02 -0.57
CA SER A 34 -6.69 8.30 -1.56
C SER A 34 -7.30 8.32 -2.94
N LYS A 35 -6.93 9.27 -3.80
CA LYS A 35 -7.37 9.24 -5.20
C LYS A 35 -6.74 8.04 -5.92
N ASN A 36 -7.53 7.26 -6.66
CA ASN A 36 -7.03 6.24 -7.54
C ASN A 36 -6.74 6.83 -8.92
N ASP A 37 -5.50 7.25 -9.15
CA ASP A 37 -5.07 7.84 -10.43
C ASP A 37 -5.00 6.84 -11.59
N ALA A 38 -5.14 5.54 -11.33
CA ALA A 38 -5.20 4.51 -12.37
C ALA A 38 -6.61 4.33 -12.97
N ALA A 39 -7.65 4.88 -12.34
CA ALA A 39 -9.02 4.79 -12.83
C ALA A 39 -9.27 5.80 -13.97
N GLU A 40 -10.06 5.39 -14.97
CA GLU A 40 -10.47 6.26 -16.09
C GLU A 40 -11.44 7.37 -15.67
N THR A 41 -12.05 7.23 -14.48
CA THR A 41 -12.98 8.15 -13.87
C THR A 41 -12.52 8.49 -12.46
N ASP A 42 -12.93 9.63 -11.92
CA ASP A 42 -12.63 9.95 -10.52
C ASP A 42 -13.08 8.81 -9.60
N GLU A 43 -12.09 8.21 -8.95
CA GLU A 43 -12.25 7.10 -8.02
C GLU A 43 -11.34 7.36 -6.84
N TYR A 44 -11.82 7.01 -5.65
CA TYR A 44 -11.11 7.17 -4.39
C TYR A 44 -11.15 5.85 -3.63
N THR A 45 -10.06 5.54 -2.92
CA THR A 45 -9.85 4.27 -2.25
C THR A 45 -9.45 4.49 -0.80
N ILE A 46 -9.93 3.64 0.10
CA ILE A 46 -9.45 3.51 1.47
C ILE A 46 -9.21 2.04 1.79
N SER A 47 -8.10 1.73 2.44
CA SER A 47 -7.83 0.39 2.97
C SER A 47 -8.15 0.34 4.45
N MET A 48 -8.82 -0.71 4.91
CA MET A 48 -9.09 -0.95 6.33
C MET A 48 -9.22 -2.43 6.65
N ASP A 49 -8.98 -2.78 7.91
CA ASP A 49 -9.24 -4.12 8.43
C ASP A 49 -10.74 -4.28 8.71
N LEU A 50 -11.36 -5.27 8.07
CA LEU A 50 -12.76 -5.61 8.23
C LEU A 50 -12.91 -7.05 8.73
N THR A 51 -14.00 -7.29 9.44
CA THR A 51 -14.46 -8.61 9.85
C THR A 51 -15.75 -8.97 9.12
N THR A 52 -16.12 -10.25 9.16
CA THR A 52 -17.42 -10.75 8.66
C THR A 52 -18.65 -10.05 9.27
N THR A 53 -18.48 -9.32 10.38
CA THR A 53 -19.54 -8.56 11.06
C THR A 53 -19.33 -7.05 10.98
N SER A 54 -18.36 -6.59 10.19
CA SER A 54 -18.05 -5.16 10.10
C SER A 54 -19.07 -4.43 9.25
N GLU A 55 -19.55 -3.31 9.79
CA GLU A 55 -20.45 -2.39 9.13
C GLU A 55 -19.72 -1.05 8.89
N PHE A 56 -19.83 -0.44 7.71
CA PHE A 56 -19.19 0.85 7.39
C PHE A 56 -20.09 1.85 6.65
N LYS A 57 -20.13 3.10 7.14
CA LYS A 57 -20.91 4.20 6.57
C LYS A 57 -19.98 5.13 5.79
N VAL A 58 -20.44 5.60 4.63
CA VAL A 58 -19.75 6.67 3.91
C VAL A 58 -20.45 7.99 4.24
N VAL A 59 -19.67 8.93 4.74
CA VAL A 59 -20.13 10.26 5.14
C VAL A 59 -19.45 11.28 4.26
N TYR A 60 -20.24 12.23 3.76
CA TYR A 60 -19.69 13.35 3.00
C TYR A 60 -20.22 14.68 3.51
N SER A 61 -19.57 15.76 3.09
CA SER A 61 -19.98 17.12 3.35
C SER A 61 -19.72 18.02 2.14
N GLU A 62 -20.73 18.79 1.72
CA GLU A 62 -20.60 19.76 0.61
C GLU A 62 -19.97 21.08 1.05
N ASP A 63 -20.26 21.50 2.28
CA ASP A 63 -19.80 22.75 2.87
C ASP A 63 -18.59 22.54 3.79
N GLY A 64 -18.12 21.30 3.93
CA GLY A 64 -17.08 20.88 4.88
C GLY A 64 -17.51 20.95 6.35
N VAL A 65 -18.80 21.21 6.63
CA VAL A 65 -19.33 21.44 7.99
C VAL A 65 -20.50 20.50 8.30
N THR A 66 -21.43 20.35 7.36
CA THR A 66 -22.63 19.54 7.49
C THR A 66 -22.37 18.15 6.92
N ALA A 67 -22.26 17.15 7.79
CA ALA A 67 -22.19 15.76 7.38
C ALA A 67 -23.55 15.29 6.88
N LYS A 68 -23.50 14.46 5.84
CA LYS A 68 -24.63 13.71 5.32
C LYS A 68 -24.17 12.26 5.16
N ASP A 69 -24.92 11.35 5.76
CA ASP A 69 -24.63 9.92 5.73
C ASP A 69 -25.24 9.28 4.49
N TRP A 70 -24.49 8.43 3.79
CA TRP A 70 -24.94 7.70 2.60
C TRP A 70 -24.71 6.20 2.73
N PHE A 71 -25.68 5.47 2.18
CA PHE A 71 -25.68 4.02 2.07
C PHE A 71 -26.14 3.69 0.64
N PRO A 72 -25.36 2.93 -0.14
CA PRO A 72 -25.83 2.44 -1.43
C PRO A 72 -26.79 1.27 -1.16
N ASP A 73 -28.08 1.58 -1.14
CA ASP A 73 -29.25 0.69 -1.03
C ASP A 73 -28.98 -0.78 -0.62
N GLY A 74 -29.20 -1.05 0.67
CA GLY A 74 -29.04 -2.35 1.29
C GLY A 74 -28.57 -2.17 2.72
N SER A 75 -29.52 -2.08 3.65
CA SER A 75 -29.27 -2.17 5.09
C SER A 75 -28.20 -3.23 5.39
N ASP A 76 -27.19 -2.86 6.19
CA ASP A 76 -26.09 -3.72 6.70
C ASP A 76 -24.91 -3.93 5.72
N ASN A 77 -24.34 -2.82 5.24
CA ASN A 77 -23.06 -2.57 4.54
C ASN A 77 -21.85 -3.56 4.73
N ASN A 78 -22.06 -4.85 4.49
CA ASN A 78 -21.06 -5.84 4.11
C ASN A 78 -21.08 -6.12 2.58
N TYR A 79 -22.03 -5.54 1.83
CA TYR A 79 -22.26 -5.82 0.40
C TYR A 79 -21.44 -4.89 -0.50
N GLY A 80 -20.35 -5.39 -1.07
CA GLY A 80 -19.75 -4.81 -2.26
C GLY A 80 -20.36 -5.41 -3.54
N LEU A 81 -20.09 -4.80 -4.70
CA LEU A 81 -20.44 -5.36 -6.02
C LEU A 81 -19.83 -6.76 -6.28
N ASN A 82 -18.90 -7.19 -5.42
CA ASN A 82 -18.25 -8.49 -5.40
C ASN A 82 -18.73 -9.43 -4.27
N GLY A 83 -19.79 -9.10 -3.52
CA GLY A 83 -20.36 -9.94 -2.47
C GLY A 83 -20.13 -9.43 -1.04
N GLU A 84 -20.56 -10.26 -0.08
CA GLU A 84 -20.42 -10.04 1.37
C GLU A 84 -18.95 -10.16 1.80
N ILE A 85 -18.56 -9.52 2.92
CA ILE A 85 -17.26 -9.76 3.56
C ILE A 85 -17.26 -11.19 4.13
N GLU A 86 -16.70 -12.15 3.38
CA GLU A 86 -16.75 -13.58 3.75
C GLU A 86 -15.68 -13.99 4.77
N ALA A 87 -14.65 -13.17 4.97
CA ALA A 87 -13.56 -13.44 5.90
C ALA A 87 -13.00 -12.17 6.54
N ASP A 88 -12.49 -12.31 7.75
CA ASP A 88 -11.73 -11.25 8.40
C ASP A 88 -10.43 -11.00 7.63
N GLY A 89 -10.10 -9.73 7.39
CA GLY A 89 -8.93 -9.36 6.61
C GLY A 89 -8.89 -7.88 6.25
N LYS A 90 -7.86 -7.51 5.49
CA LYS A 90 -7.72 -6.16 4.97
C LYS A 90 -8.47 -6.04 3.64
N TYR A 91 -9.21 -4.95 3.49
CA TYR A 91 -10.03 -4.68 2.31
C TYR A 91 -9.78 -3.27 1.78
N ASP A 92 -9.90 -3.12 0.47
CA ASP A 92 -9.96 -1.83 -0.21
C ASP A 92 -11.41 -1.49 -0.56
N ILE A 93 -11.83 -0.29 -0.16
CA ILE A 93 -13.16 0.27 -0.44
C ILE A 93 -12.99 1.36 -1.49
N TYR A 94 -13.66 1.20 -2.62
CA TYR A 94 -13.61 2.14 -3.75
C TYR A 94 -14.88 2.98 -3.83
N PHE A 95 -14.71 4.24 -4.19
CA PHE A 95 -15.73 5.27 -4.22
C PHE A 95 -15.64 6.10 -5.50
N ARG A 96 -16.71 6.13 -6.29
CA ARG A 96 -16.78 6.88 -7.56
C ARG A 96 -17.88 7.95 -7.51
N PRO A 97 -17.54 9.25 -7.34
CA PRO A 97 -18.51 10.34 -7.46
C PRO A 97 -19.08 10.40 -8.88
N LYS A 98 -20.36 10.77 -9.01
CA LYS A 98 -21.02 10.89 -10.32
C LYS A 98 -20.65 12.24 -10.96
N TYR A 99 -20.18 12.19 -12.21
CA TYR A 99 -19.70 13.37 -12.93
C TYR A 99 -20.82 14.27 -13.48
N ASP A 100 -22.03 13.74 -13.70
CA ASP A 100 -23.11 14.45 -14.42
C ASP A 100 -23.99 15.35 -13.53
N GLY A 101 -23.76 15.36 -12.22
CA GLY A 101 -24.54 16.17 -11.26
C GLY A 101 -26.04 15.89 -11.27
N GLY A 102 -26.47 14.71 -11.73
CA GLY A 102 -27.88 14.29 -11.63
C GLY A 102 -28.33 14.11 -10.16
N ASP A 103 -29.64 13.89 -9.96
CA ASP A 103 -30.25 13.80 -8.62
C ASP A 103 -29.66 12.68 -7.74
N ASP A 104 -28.96 11.71 -8.33
CA ASP A 104 -28.20 10.65 -7.67
C ASP A 104 -26.69 10.96 -7.74
N TRP A 105 -25.99 10.96 -6.60
CA TRP A 105 -24.67 11.59 -6.44
C TRP A 105 -23.49 10.63 -6.63
N PHE A 106 -23.78 9.34 -6.81
CA PHE A 106 -22.82 8.26 -7.04
C PHE A 106 -23.24 7.39 -8.21
N TYR A 107 -22.25 6.88 -8.96
CA TYR A 107 -22.52 5.85 -9.96
C TYR A 107 -22.65 4.50 -9.26
N ASN A 108 -23.76 4.27 -8.54
CA ASN A 108 -24.27 2.97 -8.03
C ASN A 108 -23.28 1.99 -7.38
N VAL A 109 -22.06 2.38 -7.05
CA VAL A 109 -21.02 1.43 -6.66
C VAL A 109 -20.07 2.07 -5.66
N ILE A 110 -20.30 1.77 -4.40
CA ILE A 110 -19.19 1.52 -3.48
C ILE A 110 -18.92 0.02 -3.61
N TYR A 111 -17.74 -0.36 -4.06
CA TYR A 111 -17.35 -1.77 -4.09
C TYR A 111 -16.17 -2.01 -3.17
N VAL A 112 -16.21 -3.17 -2.55
CA VAL A 112 -15.19 -3.65 -1.63
C VAL A 112 -14.49 -4.81 -2.31
N THR A 113 -13.18 -4.89 -2.15
CA THR A 113 -12.37 -6.03 -2.58
C THR A 113 -11.37 -6.36 -1.50
N ILE A 114 -11.00 -7.64 -1.40
CA ILE A 114 -9.89 -8.04 -0.54
C ILE A 114 -8.68 -7.22 -0.97
N HIS A 115 -7.99 -6.64 0.00
CA HIS A 115 -6.74 -5.95 -0.25
C HIS A 115 -5.75 -7.00 -0.76
N ALA A 116 -5.66 -7.11 -2.08
CA ALA A 116 -4.60 -7.85 -2.71
C ALA A 116 -3.36 -7.00 -2.52
N ASP A 117 -2.41 -7.49 -1.72
CA ASP A 117 -1.03 -7.02 -1.85
C ASP A 117 -0.72 -7.06 -3.35
N GLN A 118 -0.48 -5.89 -3.94
CA GLN A 118 -0.16 -5.81 -5.36
C GLN A 118 0.97 -6.82 -5.60
N PRO A 119 0.91 -7.63 -6.68
CA PRO A 119 2.07 -8.42 -7.04
C PRO A 119 3.20 -7.42 -7.21
N THR A 120 4.15 -7.45 -6.27
CA THR A 120 5.38 -6.69 -6.38
C THR A 120 5.92 -7.03 -7.76
N GLU A 121 6.26 -6.01 -8.55
CA GLU A 121 7.05 -6.24 -9.76
C GLU A 121 8.17 -7.21 -9.39
N PRO A 122 8.48 -8.22 -10.24
CA PRO A 122 9.50 -9.20 -9.91
C PRO A 122 10.72 -8.43 -9.42
N PRO A 123 11.21 -8.72 -8.20
CA PRO A 123 12.19 -7.89 -7.54
C PRO A 123 13.35 -7.68 -8.50
N VAL A 124 13.66 -6.41 -8.77
CA VAL A 124 14.81 -6.06 -9.60
C VAL A 124 16.03 -6.59 -8.85
N VAL A 125 16.66 -7.63 -9.40
CA VAL A 125 17.83 -8.23 -8.80
C VAL A 125 19.00 -7.26 -9.01
N ILE A 126 19.59 -6.77 -7.92
CA ILE A 126 20.77 -5.90 -7.96
C ILE A 126 21.90 -6.61 -7.24
N TYR A 127 22.98 -6.95 -7.94
CA TYR A 127 24.14 -7.59 -7.31
C TYR A 127 24.68 -6.71 -6.17
N GLY A 128 24.79 -7.30 -4.98
CA GLY A 128 25.22 -6.61 -3.76
C GLY A 128 24.12 -6.01 -2.90
N ASP A 129 22.87 -6.01 -3.34
CA ASP A 129 21.69 -5.65 -2.54
C ASP A 129 21.18 -6.91 -1.82
N ALA A 130 21.62 -7.08 -0.59
CA ALA A 130 21.41 -8.31 0.19
C ALA A 130 20.09 -8.27 0.97
N ASP A 131 19.56 -7.08 1.27
CA ASP A 131 18.27 -6.92 1.94
C ASP A 131 17.10 -6.69 0.99
N GLY A 132 17.38 -6.45 -0.30
CA GLY A 132 16.39 -6.35 -1.37
C GLY A 132 15.65 -5.02 -1.38
N ASP A 133 16.20 -3.97 -0.75
CA ASP A 133 15.59 -2.66 -0.68
C ASP A 133 15.79 -1.79 -1.95
N GLY A 134 16.50 -2.32 -2.93
CA GLY A 134 16.78 -1.72 -4.22
C GLY A 134 18.03 -0.83 -4.24
N VAL A 135 18.79 -0.73 -3.14
CA VAL A 135 20.01 0.09 -3.07
C VAL A 135 21.17 -0.63 -2.38
N VAL A 136 22.35 -0.62 -3.01
CA VAL A 136 23.56 -1.20 -2.39
C VAL A 136 24.16 -0.23 -1.35
N THR A 137 24.10 -0.61 -0.08
CA THR A 137 24.55 0.18 1.07
C THR A 137 25.39 -0.63 2.08
N VAL A 138 25.80 0.03 3.17
CA VAL A 138 26.53 -0.64 4.27
C VAL A 138 25.66 -1.64 5.04
N LYS A 139 24.33 -1.56 4.91
CA LYS A 139 23.42 -2.54 5.50
C LYS A 139 23.63 -3.90 4.86
N ASP A 140 23.79 -3.96 3.55
CA ASP A 140 24.04 -5.18 2.79
C ASP A 140 25.34 -5.86 3.21
N VAL A 141 26.40 -5.05 3.35
CA VAL A 141 27.69 -5.50 3.90
C VAL A 141 27.49 -6.16 5.26
N THR A 142 26.73 -5.51 6.14
CA THR A 142 26.48 -6.02 7.49
C THR A 142 25.62 -7.29 7.47
N LEU A 143 24.63 -7.36 6.58
CA LEU A 143 23.75 -8.51 6.45
C LEU A 143 24.51 -9.74 5.93
N ILE A 144 25.33 -9.59 4.89
CA ILE A 144 26.20 -10.67 4.38
C ILE A 144 27.18 -11.13 5.47
N GLN A 145 27.80 -10.21 6.21
CA GLN A 145 28.69 -10.58 7.32
C GLN A 145 27.98 -11.39 8.40
N ARG A 146 26.72 -11.04 8.73
CA ARG A 146 25.88 -11.78 9.68
C ARG A 146 25.47 -13.14 9.16
N TYR A 147 25.17 -13.24 7.87
CA TYR A 147 24.87 -14.49 7.17
C TYR A 147 26.07 -15.44 7.21
N LEU A 148 27.29 -14.96 6.92
CA LEU A 148 28.52 -15.76 6.98
C LEU A 148 28.80 -16.38 8.36
N ILE A 149 28.32 -15.74 9.44
CA ILE A 149 28.42 -16.24 10.81
C ILE A 149 27.12 -16.90 11.30
N HIS A 150 26.17 -17.17 10.41
CA HIS A 150 24.89 -17.84 10.67
C HIS A 150 24.01 -17.13 11.72
N THR A 151 24.05 -15.80 11.76
CA THR A 151 23.25 -14.98 12.69
C THR A 151 22.09 -14.25 12.02
N SER A 152 21.98 -14.31 10.70
CA SER A 152 20.87 -13.75 9.92
C SER A 152 20.73 -14.51 8.60
N GLU A 153 19.55 -14.47 8.00
CA GLU A 153 19.28 -14.98 6.66
C GLU A 153 19.31 -13.81 5.65
N LEU A 154 19.55 -14.12 4.37
CA LEU A 154 19.49 -13.12 3.29
C LEU A 154 18.05 -12.87 2.87
N GLY A 155 17.74 -11.64 2.45
CA GLY A 155 16.43 -11.28 1.89
C GLY A 155 16.27 -11.67 0.41
N VAL A 156 17.33 -12.19 -0.19
CA VAL A 156 17.49 -12.42 -1.63
C VAL A 156 18.18 -13.77 -1.90
N ALA A 157 18.27 -14.16 -3.18
CA ALA A 157 19.02 -15.34 -3.60
C ALA A 157 20.53 -15.18 -3.32
N GLU A 158 21.23 -16.26 -2.99
CA GLU A 158 22.64 -16.23 -2.59
C GLU A 158 23.56 -15.68 -3.70
N GLU A 159 23.20 -15.92 -4.96
CA GLU A 159 23.95 -15.45 -6.13
C GLU A 159 24.01 -13.93 -6.21
N VAL A 160 23.06 -13.21 -5.60
CA VAL A 160 23.05 -11.75 -5.52
C VAL A 160 24.19 -11.23 -4.63
N CYS A 161 24.59 -12.03 -3.64
CA CYS A 161 25.62 -11.70 -2.66
C CYS A 161 27.03 -12.17 -3.07
N ASP A 162 27.14 -13.07 -4.05
CA ASP A 162 28.39 -13.44 -4.72
C ASP A 162 28.72 -12.39 -5.79
N VAL A 163 29.33 -11.30 -5.35
CA VAL A 163 29.54 -10.12 -6.20
C VAL A 163 30.76 -10.26 -7.11
N ASP A 164 31.66 -11.19 -6.81
CA ASP A 164 32.83 -11.47 -7.65
C ASP A 164 32.67 -12.68 -8.59
N GLY A 165 31.56 -13.41 -8.45
CA GLY A 165 31.11 -14.46 -9.34
C GLY A 165 31.92 -15.74 -9.22
N ASP A 166 32.59 -15.98 -8.09
CA ASP A 166 33.41 -17.17 -7.88
C ASP A 166 32.62 -18.40 -7.38
N GLY A 167 31.31 -18.23 -7.16
CA GLY A 167 30.36 -19.25 -6.74
C GLY A 167 30.25 -19.39 -5.22
N PHE A 168 30.94 -18.54 -4.45
CA PHE A 168 30.92 -18.59 -2.99
C PHE A 168 30.71 -17.20 -2.38
N ILE A 169 29.72 -17.08 -1.50
CA ILE A 169 29.61 -15.88 -0.65
C ILE A 169 30.71 -15.95 0.42
N THR A 170 31.60 -14.97 0.44
CA THR A 170 32.71 -14.90 1.37
C THR A 170 32.95 -13.49 1.90
N ALA A 171 33.90 -13.33 2.83
CA ALA A 171 34.32 -12.02 3.30
C ALA A 171 34.91 -11.13 2.17
N LYS A 172 35.34 -11.74 1.06
CA LYS A 172 35.86 -11.03 -0.12
C LYS A 172 34.77 -10.20 -0.80
N ASP A 173 33.56 -10.74 -0.93
CA ASP A 173 32.39 -10.03 -1.45
C ASP A 173 32.09 -8.78 -0.64
N THR A 174 32.09 -8.92 0.70
CA THR A 174 31.86 -7.79 1.61
C THR A 174 32.96 -6.73 1.50
N THR A 175 34.19 -7.13 1.16
CA THR A 175 35.30 -6.20 0.92
C THR A 175 35.10 -5.42 -0.38
N PHE A 176 34.62 -6.07 -1.45
CA PHE A 176 34.28 -5.38 -2.69
C PHE A 176 33.10 -4.43 -2.53
N LEU A 177 32.06 -4.82 -1.77
CA LEU A 177 30.95 -3.95 -1.43
C LEU A 177 31.40 -2.70 -0.65
N GLN A 178 32.24 -2.87 0.38
CA GLN A 178 32.80 -1.73 1.11
C GLN A 178 33.60 -0.79 0.20
N ARG A 179 34.38 -1.33 -0.75
CA ARG A 179 35.11 -0.52 -1.74
C ARG A 179 34.16 0.22 -2.68
N TYR A 180 33.12 -0.44 -3.17
CA TYR A 180 32.09 0.16 -4.02
C TYR A 180 31.40 1.34 -3.32
N ILE A 181 30.94 1.13 -2.08
CA ILE A 181 30.25 2.14 -1.26
C ILE A 181 31.17 3.35 -0.97
N THR A 182 32.48 3.12 -0.83
CA THR A 182 33.47 4.17 -0.58
C THR A 182 34.10 4.74 -1.86
N HIS A 183 33.58 4.36 -3.04
CA HIS A 183 34.09 4.77 -4.36
C HIS A 183 35.57 4.45 -4.60
N LEU A 184 36.08 3.39 -3.95
CA LEU A 184 37.40 2.86 -4.22
C LEU A 184 37.37 1.95 -5.47
N PRO A 185 38.47 1.85 -6.22
CA PRO A 185 38.54 0.97 -7.39
C PRO A 185 38.17 -0.46 -7.04
N ILE A 186 37.43 -1.15 -7.91
CA ILE A 186 37.10 -2.58 -7.81
C ILE A 186 37.55 -3.31 -9.09
N PRO A 187 37.85 -4.62 -9.04
CA PRO A 187 38.15 -5.40 -10.24
C PRO A 187 37.00 -5.40 -11.25
N GLU A 188 37.30 -5.52 -12.54
CA GLU A 188 36.29 -5.50 -13.62
C GLU A 188 35.30 -6.66 -13.57
N ASN A 189 35.72 -7.81 -13.02
CA ASN A 189 34.89 -9.00 -12.87
C ASN A 189 33.90 -8.91 -11.70
N VAL A 190 33.81 -7.76 -11.02
CA VAL A 190 32.85 -7.55 -9.94
C VAL A 190 31.53 -6.99 -10.51
N HIS A 191 30.41 -7.49 -9.99
CA HIS A 191 29.08 -7.29 -10.54
C HIS A 191 28.20 -6.28 -9.77
N ILE A 192 28.73 -5.65 -8.72
CA ILE A 192 27.97 -4.77 -7.82
C ILE A 192 27.17 -3.69 -8.58
N GLY A 193 25.89 -3.55 -8.24
CA GLY A 193 24.97 -2.55 -8.79
C GLY A 193 24.43 -2.89 -10.19
N LYS A 194 24.77 -4.05 -10.75
CA LYS A 194 24.25 -4.54 -12.03
C LYS A 194 22.96 -5.34 -11.82
N GLN A 195 22.09 -5.29 -12.84
CA GLN A 195 20.89 -6.12 -12.98
C GLN A 195 21.17 -7.34 -13.86
#